data_AF-A0A954XNG3-F1
#
_entry.id   AF-A0A954XNG3-F1
#
_cell.length_a   1.000
_cell.length_b   1.000
_cell.length_c   1.000
_cell.angle_alpha   90.00
_cell.angle_beta   90.00
_cell.angle_gamma   90.00
#
_symmetry.space_group_name_H-M   'P 1'
#
loop_
_entity.id
_entity.type
_entity.pdbx_description
1 polymer ?
#
loop_
_entity_poly.entity_id
_entity_poly.type
_entity_poly.pdbx_seq_one_letter_code
_entity_poly.pdbx_strand_id
1 'polypeptide(L)'
;MGKKKLKLECNIVVPPCETIKELMEEKGLSQMDIAVRSGLTNAAISKLVNNQATITNEIAVSLERVLGLPASFWTKREADYRQTLIKDAKTSELKQDLSWLDLVPVRELQSRGSIAKTTDKVLLALDVLDFFGVSDSRTFKNAWLDCAVQFRGAEQALKKPGYVATWLRLGEKECETRTAKPYDKESFLDALQEIRGLTREEPSLAIPEAISLCASAGVVVCIVKQIAGASISGATRWVSTSRAMIQLSYKYKQDDHFWFTFFHEAGHVLRHGRKLIFLEDSIFRSDKEEEREANDFAANMLIPKQYASQLPYLRSKAKIKQFALAIGISPGIVVGRLQHDGLLDPSFCNNLKKKVDLEM
;
A
#
# COMPACT_ATOMS: atom_id res chain seq x y z
N MET A 1 5.92 19.87 -0.22
CA MET A 1 5.48 20.87 -1.21
C MET A 1 4.49 20.20 -2.17
N GLY A 2 3.41 20.89 -2.55
CA GLY A 2 2.46 20.43 -3.58
C GLY A 2 1.12 19.89 -3.06
N LYS A 3 0.31 20.71 -2.38
CA LYS A 3 -1.12 20.38 -2.14
C LYS A 3 -1.85 20.43 -3.49
N LYS A 4 -2.17 19.28 -4.10
CA LYS A 4 -3.17 19.22 -5.17
C LYS A 4 -4.53 19.53 -4.56
N LYS A 5 -4.94 20.80 -4.62
CA LYS A 5 -6.35 21.18 -4.51
C LYS A 5 -7.05 20.60 -5.74
N LEU A 6 -7.75 19.47 -5.59
CA LEU A 6 -8.87 19.16 -6.46
C LEU A 6 -9.99 20.15 -6.11
N LYS A 7 -9.85 21.39 -6.61
CA LYS A 7 -11.02 22.21 -6.84
C LYS A 7 -11.81 21.47 -7.91
N LEU A 8 -13.06 21.11 -7.63
CA LEU A 8 -14.06 21.03 -8.69
C LEU A 8 -14.24 22.45 -9.24
N GLU A 9 -13.28 22.89 -10.06
CA GLU A 9 -13.55 23.93 -11.02
C GLU A 9 -14.53 23.30 -12.02
N CYS A 10 -15.73 23.87 -12.10
CA CYS A 10 -16.65 23.62 -13.20
C CYS A 10 -15.96 24.14 -14.46
N ASN A 11 -15.01 23.37 -14.98
CA ASN A 11 -14.43 23.58 -16.30
C ASN A 11 -15.53 23.16 -17.27
N ILE A 12 -16.35 24.12 -17.68
CA ILE A 12 -17.17 23.95 -18.87
C ILE A 12 -16.16 23.81 -20.02
N VAL A 13 -15.78 22.57 -20.33
CA VAL A 13 -14.91 22.30 -21.47
C VAL A 13 -15.77 22.37 -22.71
N VAL A 14 -15.65 23.50 -23.41
CA VAL A 14 -16.36 23.76 -24.65
C VAL A 14 -15.88 22.74 -25.70
N PRO A 15 -16.80 21.99 -26.34
CA PRO A 15 -16.41 21.02 -27.36
C PRO A 15 -15.70 21.72 -28.52
N PRO A 16 -14.69 21.10 -29.15
CA PRO A 16 -13.94 21.72 -30.24
C PRO A 16 -14.80 22.18 -31.41
N CYS A 17 -15.97 21.54 -31.61
CA CYS A 17 -16.93 21.91 -32.63
C CYS A 17 -17.45 23.35 -32.51
N GLU A 18 -17.59 23.89 -31.29
CA GLU A 18 -18.02 25.28 -31.10
C GLU A 18 -16.93 26.25 -31.56
N THR A 19 -15.66 25.96 -31.28
CA THR A 19 -14.54 26.77 -31.80
C THR A 19 -14.43 26.70 -33.32
N ILE A 20 -14.78 25.55 -33.93
CA ILE A 20 -14.89 25.46 -35.39
C ILE A 20 -16.00 26.38 -35.90
N LYS A 21 -17.19 26.38 -35.28
CA LYS A 21 -18.32 27.25 -35.66
C LYS A 21 -17.99 28.73 -35.52
N GLU A 22 -17.36 29.12 -34.41
CA GLU A 22 -16.94 30.50 -34.17
C GLU A 22 -15.97 31.00 -35.27
N LEU A 23 -14.95 30.21 -35.60
CA LEU A 23 -13.98 30.58 -36.64
C LEU A 23 -14.59 30.54 -38.05
N MET A 24 -15.59 29.69 -38.29
CA MET A 24 -16.37 29.69 -39.53
C MET A 24 -17.11 31.01 -39.70
N GLU A 25 -17.80 31.46 -38.66
CA GLU A 25 -18.54 32.72 -38.67
C GLU A 25 -17.60 33.92 -38.81
N GLU A 26 -16.50 33.95 -38.03
CA GLU A 26 -15.50 35.04 -38.08
C GLU A 26 -14.89 35.20 -39.49
N LYS A 27 -14.62 34.08 -40.18
CA LYS A 27 -14.02 34.08 -41.52
C LYS A 27 -15.05 34.08 -42.66
N GLY A 28 -16.35 34.02 -42.35
CA GLY A 28 -17.42 33.91 -43.34
C GLY A 28 -17.35 32.64 -44.19
N LEU A 29 -16.89 31.52 -43.62
CA LEU A 29 -16.72 30.23 -44.33
C LEU A 29 -17.89 29.29 -44.07
N SER A 30 -18.45 28.72 -45.13
CA SER A 30 -19.41 27.61 -45.03
C SER A 30 -18.71 26.29 -44.72
N GLN A 31 -19.47 25.27 -44.28
CA GLN A 31 -18.91 23.91 -44.11
C GLN A 31 -18.33 23.38 -45.44
N MET A 32 -18.94 23.78 -46.56
CA MET A 32 -18.48 23.44 -47.90
C MET A 32 -17.15 24.09 -48.26
N ASP A 33 -16.95 25.36 -47.87
CA ASP A 33 -15.67 26.03 -48.05
C ASP A 33 -14.55 25.33 -47.26
N ILE A 34 -14.84 24.92 -46.02
CA ILE A 34 -13.86 24.18 -45.21
C ILE A 34 -13.57 22.83 -45.84
N ALA A 35 -14.58 22.06 -46.25
CA ALA A 35 -14.39 20.75 -46.87
C ALA A 35 -13.46 20.83 -48.09
N VAL A 36 -13.74 21.77 -49.01
CA VAL A 36 -12.93 22.00 -50.21
C VAL A 36 -11.49 22.39 -49.85
N ARG A 37 -11.29 23.33 -48.92
CA ARG A 37 -9.95 23.85 -48.57
C ARG A 37 -9.12 22.88 -47.73
N SER A 38 -9.78 22.04 -46.93
CA SER A 38 -9.13 21.06 -46.03
C SER A 38 -8.85 19.72 -46.69
N GLY A 39 -9.44 19.46 -47.87
CA GLY A 39 -9.42 18.14 -48.52
C GLY A 39 -10.30 17.09 -47.84
N LEU A 40 -11.14 17.49 -46.88
CA LEU A 40 -12.08 16.61 -46.18
C LEU A 40 -13.44 16.57 -46.89
N THR A 41 -14.22 15.52 -46.67
CA THR A 41 -15.58 15.45 -47.22
C THR A 41 -16.53 16.39 -46.46
N ASN A 42 -17.56 16.90 -47.14
CA ASN A 42 -18.65 17.65 -46.49
C ASN A 42 -19.27 16.88 -45.32
N ALA A 43 -19.42 15.57 -45.47
CA ALA A 43 -19.93 14.71 -44.40
C ALA A 43 -18.98 14.66 -43.18
N ALA A 44 -17.66 14.66 -43.40
CA ALA A 44 -16.68 14.70 -42.32
C ALA A 44 -16.74 16.04 -41.56
N ILE A 45 -16.79 17.17 -42.28
CA ILE A 45 -16.92 18.50 -41.66
C ILE A 45 -18.25 18.60 -40.89
N SER A 46 -19.36 18.13 -41.46
CA SER A 46 -20.66 18.12 -40.78
C SER A 46 -20.62 17.31 -39.49
N LYS A 47 -19.98 16.13 -39.48
CA LYS A 47 -19.81 15.33 -38.26
C LYS A 47 -18.94 16.05 -37.21
N LEU A 48 -17.89 16.74 -37.62
CA LEU A 48 -17.04 17.52 -36.70
C LEU A 48 -17.83 18.68 -36.07
N VAL A 49 -18.54 19.46 -36.88
CA VAL A 49 -19.36 20.61 -36.42
C VAL A 49 -20.52 20.18 -35.52
N ASN A 50 -21.02 18.96 -35.69
CA ASN A 50 -22.08 18.37 -34.86
C ASN A 50 -21.56 17.53 -33.67
N ASN A 51 -20.26 17.56 -33.37
CA ASN A 51 -19.62 16.79 -32.29
C ASN A 51 -19.80 15.25 -32.41
N GLN A 52 -19.98 14.76 -33.63
CA GLN A 52 -20.15 13.33 -33.96
C GLN A 52 -18.86 12.66 -34.47
N ALA A 53 -17.79 13.43 -34.64
CA ALA A 53 -16.47 12.94 -35.02
C ALA A 53 -15.39 13.52 -34.10
N THR A 54 -14.30 12.79 -33.95
CA THR A 54 -13.11 13.20 -33.19
C THR A 54 -12.13 13.89 -34.13
N ILE A 55 -11.53 14.99 -33.68
CA ILE A 55 -10.42 15.62 -34.40
C ILE A 55 -9.17 14.75 -34.24
N THR A 56 -8.80 14.03 -35.30
CA THR A 56 -7.52 13.31 -35.37
C THR A 56 -6.36 14.26 -35.70
N ASN A 57 -5.12 13.78 -35.60
CA ASN A 57 -3.95 14.59 -35.96
C ASN A 57 -3.99 15.05 -37.42
N GLU A 58 -4.47 14.19 -38.33
CA GLU A 58 -4.61 14.50 -39.76
C GLU A 58 -5.64 15.61 -39.97
N ILE A 59 -6.81 15.49 -39.32
CA ILE A 59 -7.86 16.51 -39.36
C ILE A 59 -7.34 17.84 -38.79
N ALA A 60 -6.58 17.80 -37.68
CA ALA A 60 -6.02 19.00 -37.07
C ALA A 60 -5.05 19.74 -38.00
N VAL A 61 -4.19 19.03 -38.73
CA VAL A 61 -3.28 19.61 -39.74
C VAL A 61 -4.06 20.22 -40.89
N SER A 62 -5.12 19.56 -41.36
CA SER A 62 -6.00 20.11 -42.38
C SER A 62 -6.74 21.37 -41.90
N LEU A 63 -7.25 21.38 -40.66
CA LEU A 63 -7.92 22.52 -40.06
C LEU A 63 -6.97 23.70 -39.83
N GLU A 64 -5.71 23.45 -39.48
CA GLU A 64 -4.70 24.51 -39.32
C GLU A 64 -4.54 25.34 -40.59
N ARG A 65 -4.47 24.67 -41.76
CA ARG A 65 -4.32 25.34 -43.05
C ARG A 65 -5.53 26.20 -43.42
N VAL A 66 -6.72 25.85 -42.95
CA VAL A 66 -7.98 26.54 -43.30
C VAL A 66 -8.38 27.60 -42.28
N LEU A 67 -8.25 27.29 -40.99
CA LEU A 67 -8.73 28.13 -39.89
C LEU A 67 -7.60 28.91 -39.20
N GLY A 68 -6.34 28.61 -39.49
CA GLY A 68 -5.17 29.38 -39.05
C GLY A 68 -4.75 29.14 -37.60
N LEU A 69 -5.43 28.27 -36.86
CA LEU A 69 -4.98 27.83 -35.53
C LEU A 69 -4.09 26.60 -35.65
N PRO A 70 -2.95 26.52 -34.92
CA PRO A 70 -2.02 25.39 -35.02
C PRO A 70 -2.71 24.04 -34.78
N ALA A 71 -2.26 22.97 -35.45
CA ALA A 71 -2.78 21.62 -35.25
C ALA A 71 -2.72 21.19 -33.78
N SER A 72 -1.65 21.59 -33.06
CA SER A 72 -1.48 21.32 -31.64
C SER A 72 -2.56 21.94 -30.75
N PHE A 73 -3.18 23.04 -31.18
CA PHE A 73 -4.32 23.64 -30.48
C PHE A 73 -5.54 22.73 -30.56
N TRP A 74 -5.86 22.24 -31.77
CA TRP A 74 -7.02 21.39 -32.02
C TRP A 74 -6.91 20.04 -31.31
N THR A 75 -5.74 19.39 -31.41
CA THR A 75 -5.52 18.09 -30.77
C THR A 75 -5.57 18.21 -29.24
N LYS A 76 -5.01 19.29 -28.68
CA LYS A 76 -5.08 19.55 -27.23
C LYS A 76 -6.53 19.76 -26.78
N ARG A 77 -7.30 20.60 -27.48
CA ARG A 77 -8.71 20.83 -27.14
C ARG A 77 -9.55 19.57 -27.25
N GLU A 78 -9.38 18.76 -28.30
CA GLU A 78 -10.07 17.47 -28.43
C GLU A 78 -9.71 16.53 -27.28
N ALA A 79 -8.43 16.42 -26.94
CA ALA A 79 -7.98 15.60 -25.83
C ALA A 79 -8.59 16.07 -24.49
N ASP A 80 -8.55 17.37 -24.20
CA ASP A 80 -9.09 17.97 -22.98
C ASP A 80 -10.61 17.74 -22.86
N TYR A 81 -11.35 17.90 -23.98
CA TYR A 81 -12.79 17.65 -24.06
C TYR A 81 -13.13 16.18 -23.81
N ARG A 82 -12.49 15.26 -24.52
CA ARG A 82 -12.74 13.82 -24.37
C ARG A 82 -12.37 13.32 -22.97
N GLN A 83 -11.27 13.80 -22.40
CA GLN A 83 -10.90 13.47 -21.02
C GLN A 83 -11.96 13.93 -20.02
N THR A 84 -12.53 15.11 -20.24
CA THR A 84 -13.61 15.65 -19.38
C THR A 84 -14.86 14.79 -19.48
N LEU A 85 -15.32 14.45 -20.69
CA LEU A 85 -16.47 13.56 -20.87
C LEU A 85 -16.30 12.21 -20.15
N ILE A 86 -15.11 11.59 -20.26
CA ILE A 86 -14.83 10.31 -19.61
C ILE A 86 -14.84 10.47 -18.09
N LYS A 87 -14.26 11.55 -17.55
CA LYS A 87 -14.28 11.84 -16.11
C LYS A 87 -15.70 12.07 -15.61
N ASP A 88 -16.53 12.80 -16.35
CA ASP A 88 -17.92 13.07 -16.00
C ASP A 88 -18.76 11.79 -16.03
N ALA A 89 -18.57 10.94 -17.04
CA ALA A 89 -19.20 9.64 -17.13
C ALA A 89 -18.81 8.76 -15.93
N LYS A 90 -17.51 8.61 -15.64
CA LYS A 90 -17.02 7.86 -14.47
C LYS A 90 -17.54 8.41 -13.14
N THR A 91 -17.59 9.74 -13.02
CA THR A 91 -18.14 10.40 -11.82
C THR A 91 -19.63 10.13 -11.68
N SER A 92 -20.36 10.08 -12.79
CA SER A 92 -21.78 9.74 -12.83
C SER A 92 -22.03 8.28 -12.49
N GLU A 93 -21.20 7.36 -12.98
CA GLU A 93 -21.23 5.93 -12.59
C GLU A 93 -20.92 5.76 -11.10
N LEU A 94 -19.90 6.46 -10.58
CA LEU A 94 -19.55 6.45 -9.16
C LEU A 94 -20.72 6.90 -8.28
N LYS A 95 -21.51 7.89 -8.73
CA LYS A 95 -22.70 8.35 -8.01
C LYS A 95 -23.80 7.28 -7.91
N GLN A 96 -23.81 6.28 -8.79
CA GLN A 96 -24.82 5.21 -8.78
C GLN A 96 -24.61 4.23 -7.62
N ASP A 97 -23.34 3.92 -7.28
CA ASP A 97 -23.00 3.04 -6.16
C ASP A 97 -21.78 3.55 -5.37
N LEU A 98 -22.07 4.14 -4.21
CA LEU A 98 -21.09 4.57 -3.23
C LEU A 98 -21.07 3.66 -1.99
N SER A 99 -21.85 2.58 -1.97
CA SER A 99 -21.99 1.70 -0.79
C SER A 99 -20.69 0.99 -0.44
N TRP A 100 -19.82 0.75 -1.43
CA TRP A 100 -18.52 0.12 -1.23
C TRP A 100 -17.57 0.95 -0.35
N LEU A 101 -17.80 2.26 -0.20
CA LEU A 101 -17.02 3.11 0.71
C LEU A 101 -17.14 2.66 2.17
N ASP A 102 -18.26 2.03 2.55
CA ASP A 102 -18.49 1.54 3.91
C ASP A 102 -17.54 0.38 4.28
N LEU A 103 -16.93 -0.25 3.28
CA LEU A 103 -15.91 -1.29 3.46
C LEU A 103 -14.56 -0.71 3.89
N VAL A 104 -14.33 0.58 3.67
CA VAL A 104 -13.06 1.27 3.89
C VAL A 104 -13.14 2.16 5.14
N PRO A 105 -12.11 2.20 6.00
CA PRO A 105 -12.05 3.11 7.15
C PRO A 105 -11.74 4.55 6.72
N VAL A 106 -12.67 5.20 6.01
CA VAL A 106 -12.50 6.56 5.44
C VAL A 106 -12.09 7.59 6.50
N ARG A 107 -12.73 7.57 7.68
CA ARG A 107 -12.40 8.50 8.77
C ARG A 107 -10.97 8.33 9.28
N GLU A 108 -10.46 7.09 9.28
CA GLU A 108 -9.08 6.80 9.66
C GLU A 108 -8.09 7.31 8.61
N LEU A 109 -8.41 7.14 7.32
CA LEU A 109 -7.59 7.69 6.25
C LEU A 109 -7.52 9.23 6.31
N GLN A 110 -8.64 9.88 6.63
CA GLN A 110 -8.70 11.33 6.83
C GLN A 110 -7.92 11.80 8.06
N SER A 111 -8.00 11.07 9.18
CA SER A 111 -7.26 11.41 10.41
C SER A 111 -5.74 11.30 10.20
N ARG A 112 -5.31 10.30 9.42
CA ARG A 112 -3.92 10.08 9.00
C ARG A 112 -3.45 10.99 7.86
N GLY A 113 -4.32 11.85 7.32
CA GLY A 113 -3.98 12.73 6.20
C GLY A 113 -3.70 12.00 4.88
N SER A 114 -4.11 10.73 4.76
CA SER A 114 -3.92 9.92 3.56
C SER A 114 -4.90 10.25 2.43
N ILE A 115 -6.04 10.85 2.77
CA ILE A 115 -7.05 11.39 1.85
C ILE A 115 -7.56 12.75 2.34
N ALA A 116 -8.25 13.52 1.50
CA ALA A 116 -8.73 14.85 1.88
C ALA A 116 -9.83 14.79 2.96
N LYS A 117 -9.82 15.80 3.84
CA LYS A 117 -10.90 16.04 4.80
C LYS A 117 -12.08 16.72 4.09
N THR A 118 -13.00 15.91 3.57
CA THR A 118 -14.23 16.32 2.91
C THR A 118 -15.39 15.42 3.33
N THR A 119 -16.62 15.92 3.19
CA THR A 119 -17.87 15.17 3.44
C THR A 119 -18.56 14.76 2.14
N ASP A 120 -18.08 15.25 0.98
CA ASP A 120 -18.60 14.87 -0.32
C ASP A 120 -18.21 13.41 -0.64
N LYS A 121 -19.19 12.52 -0.72
CA LYS A 121 -18.96 11.09 -0.94
C LYS A 121 -18.32 10.77 -2.29
N VAL A 122 -18.56 11.57 -3.32
CA VAL A 122 -17.98 11.35 -4.65
C VAL A 122 -16.50 11.69 -4.62
N LEU A 123 -16.14 12.82 -4.01
CA LEU A 123 -14.74 13.17 -3.78
C LEU A 123 -14.02 12.14 -2.90
N LEU A 124 -14.68 11.65 -1.85
CA LEU A 124 -14.13 10.57 -1.02
C LEU A 124 -13.90 9.29 -1.83
N ALA A 125 -14.83 8.91 -2.69
CA ALA A 125 -14.67 7.75 -3.56
C ALA A 125 -13.45 7.89 -4.48
N LEU A 126 -13.29 9.05 -5.13
CA LEU A 126 -12.13 9.33 -5.98
C LEU A 126 -10.81 9.28 -5.19
N ASP A 127 -10.74 9.96 -4.04
CA ASP A 127 -9.55 9.95 -3.18
C ASP A 127 -9.21 8.53 -2.67
N VAL A 128 -10.21 7.71 -2.36
CA VAL A 128 -10.01 6.32 -1.94
C VAL A 128 -9.49 5.46 -3.09
N LEU A 129 -10.05 5.61 -4.30
CA LEU A 129 -9.54 4.93 -5.50
C LEU A 129 -8.09 5.31 -5.80
N ASP A 130 -7.76 6.61 -5.71
CA ASP A 130 -6.39 7.12 -5.86
C ASP A 130 -5.46 6.58 -4.76
N PHE A 131 -5.93 6.51 -3.51
CA PHE A 131 -5.18 5.94 -2.41
C PHE A 131 -4.80 4.47 -2.67
N PHE A 132 -5.75 3.67 -3.15
CA PHE A 132 -5.55 2.26 -3.50
C PHE A 132 -4.92 2.03 -4.88
N GLY A 133 -4.79 3.07 -5.71
CA GLY A 133 -4.18 2.98 -7.05
C GLY A 133 -5.02 2.17 -8.04
N VAL A 134 -6.35 2.27 -7.98
CA VAL A 134 -7.29 1.48 -8.80
C VAL A 134 -8.28 2.36 -9.54
N SER A 135 -8.78 1.90 -10.69
CA SER A 135 -9.62 2.71 -11.57
C SER A 135 -11.08 2.85 -11.13
N ASP A 136 -11.58 1.90 -10.34
CA ASP A 136 -12.99 1.77 -9.99
C ASP A 136 -13.19 0.81 -8.81
N SER A 137 -14.42 0.76 -8.29
CA SER A 137 -14.79 -0.04 -7.11
C SER A 137 -14.73 -1.55 -7.33
N ARG A 138 -14.89 -2.03 -8.57
CA ARG A 138 -14.78 -3.46 -8.90
C ARG A 138 -13.32 -3.90 -8.86
N THR A 139 -12.45 -3.10 -9.45
CA THR A 139 -11.00 -3.29 -9.41
C THR A 139 -10.49 -3.21 -7.97
N PHE A 140 -11.01 -2.29 -7.16
CA PHE A 140 -10.75 -2.27 -5.71
C PHE A 140 -11.12 -3.61 -5.04
N LYS A 141 -12.34 -4.11 -5.25
CA LYS A 141 -12.80 -5.38 -4.67
C LYS A 141 -11.87 -6.54 -5.07
N ASN A 142 -11.59 -6.69 -6.35
CA ASN A 142 -10.77 -7.79 -6.87
C ASN A 142 -9.30 -7.71 -6.46
N ALA A 143 -8.69 -6.52 -6.55
CA ALA A 143 -7.26 -6.35 -6.29
C ALA A 143 -6.93 -6.32 -4.79
N TRP A 144 -7.83 -5.76 -3.97
CA TRP A 144 -7.54 -5.47 -2.56
C TRP A 144 -8.39 -6.26 -1.59
N LEU A 145 -9.70 -6.42 -1.83
CA LEU A 145 -10.54 -7.17 -0.89
C LEU A 145 -10.33 -8.67 -1.03
N ASP A 146 -10.34 -9.21 -2.25
CA ASP A 146 -10.13 -10.65 -2.45
C ASP A 146 -8.74 -11.05 -1.96
N CYS A 147 -7.73 -10.23 -2.25
CA CYS A 147 -6.39 -10.35 -1.69
C CYS A 147 -6.43 -10.35 -0.15
N ALA A 148 -7.07 -9.35 0.47
CA ALA A 148 -7.25 -9.25 1.92
C ALA A 148 -8.08 -10.38 2.55
N VAL A 149 -8.94 -11.06 1.80
CA VAL A 149 -9.70 -12.23 2.23
C VAL A 149 -8.85 -13.49 2.14
N GLN A 150 -8.03 -13.61 1.08
CA GLN A 150 -7.06 -14.69 0.91
C GLN A 150 -5.95 -14.68 1.95
N PHE A 151 -5.72 -13.55 2.64
CA PHE A 151 -4.78 -13.44 3.75
C PHE A 151 -5.35 -13.77 5.14
N ARG A 152 -6.54 -14.37 5.26
CA ARG A 152 -7.25 -14.47 6.55
C ARG A 152 -7.70 -15.89 6.92
N GLY A 153 -7.60 -16.15 8.22
CA GLY A 153 -8.01 -17.35 8.93
C GLY A 153 -8.41 -17.07 10.38
N ALA A 154 -8.59 -15.80 10.78
CA ALA A 154 -9.23 -15.40 12.03
C ALA A 154 -10.67 -14.89 11.79
N GLU A 155 -11.62 -15.42 12.54
CA GLU A 155 -13.08 -15.16 12.42
C GLU A 155 -13.49 -13.68 12.51
N GLN A 156 -12.83 -12.88 13.36
CA GLN A 156 -13.13 -11.45 13.51
C GLN A 156 -12.63 -10.62 12.32
N ALA A 157 -11.60 -11.12 11.65
CA ALA A 157 -10.95 -10.47 10.53
C ALA A 157 -11.86 -10.55 9.27
N LEU A 158 -12.63 -11.64 9.12
CA LEU A 158 -13.66 -11.78 8.08
C LEU A 158 -14.72 -10.66 8.08
N LYS A 159 -14.90 -9.94 9.20
CA LYS A 159 -15.91 -8.89 9.33
C LYS A 159 -15.55 -7.58 8.62
N LYS A 160 -14.25 -7.30 8.37
CA LYS A 160 -13.79 -6.00 7.81
C LYS A 160 -12.62 -6.13 6.82
N PRO A 161 -12.79 -6.81 5.66
CA PRO A 161 -11.76 -7.02 4.64
C PRO A 161 -11.05 -5.71 4.24
N GLY A 162 -11.80 -4.63 3.99
CA GLY A 162 -11.25 -3.36 3.56
C GLY A 162 -10.36 -2.66 4.58
N TYR A 163 -10.50 -2.94 5.88
CA TYR A 163 -9.64 -2.35 6.91
C TYR A 163 -8.21 -2.93 6.86
N VAL A 164 -8.09 -4.22 6.59
CA VAL A 164 -6.77 -4.85 6.37
C VAL A 164 -6.18 -4.41 5.05
N ALA A 165 -6.98 -4.36 3.98
CA ALA A 165 -6.53 -3.81 2.70
C ALA A 165 -5.96 -2.40 2.88
N THR A 166 -6.64 -1.54 3.65
CA THR A 166 -6.13 -0.20 3.98
C THR A 166 -4.81 -0.26 4.73
N TRP A 167 -4.69 -1.10 5.75
CA TRP A 167 -3.44 -1.23 6.49
C TRP A 167 -2.29 -1.70 5.59
N LEU A 168 -2.51 -2.72 4.76
CA LEU A 168 -1.55 -3.19 3.76
C LEU A 168 -1.14 -2.09 2.78
N ARG A 169 -2.11 -1.32 2.24
CA ARG A 169 -1.81 -0.22 1.31
C ARG A 169 -1.02 0.89 1.99
N LEU A 170 -1.28 1.21 3.27
CA LEU A 170 -0.48 2.17 4.01
C LEU A 170 1.00 1.76 4.08
N GLY A 171 1.29 0.49 4.36
CA GLY A 171 2.66 0.00 4.34
C GLY A 171 3.30 0.01 2.96
N GLU A 172 2.50 -0.13 1.89
CA GLU A 172 3.00 -0.02 0.52
C GLU A 172 3.47 1.39 0.21
N LYS A 173 2.62 2.37 0.53
CA LYS A 173 2.94 3.78 0.32
C LYS A 173 4.13 4.22 1.17
N GLU A 174 4.30 3.67 2.37
CA GLU A 174 5.50 3.90 3.18
C GLU A 174 6.75 3.22 2.56
N CYS A 175 6.60 2.04 1.95
CA CYS A 175 7.69 1.37 1.26
C CYS A 175 8.11 2.08 -0.03
N GLU A 176 7.16 2.71 -0.73
CA GLU A 176 7.41 3.52 -1.94
C GLU A 176 8.35 4.72 -1.65
N THR A 177 8.36 5.26 -0.43
CA THR A 177 9.22 6.39 -0.05
C THR A 177 10.59 5.97 0.49
N ARG A 178 10.80 4.68 0.74
CA ARG A 178 12.04 4.13 1.33
C ARG A 178 12.96 3.54 0.25
N THR A 179 14.26 3.77 0.41
CA THR A 179 15.30 3.21 -0.47
C THR A 179 15.92 1.96 0.17
N ALA A 180 16.16 0.93 -0.63
CA ALA A 180 16.85 -0.29 -0.22
C ALA A 180 17.68 -0.83 -1.39
N LYS A 181 18.72 -1.61 -1.10
CA LYS A 181 19.50 -2.31 -2.14
C LYS A 181 18.65 -3.43 -2.78
N PRO A 182 19.08 -4.05 -3.90
CA PRO A 182 18.47 -5.28 -4.36
C PRO A 182 18.55 -6.37 -3.28
N TYR A 183 17.48 -7.16 -3.16
CA TYR A 183 17.43 -8.26 -2.19
C TYR A 183 18.55 -9.27 -2.41
N ASP A 184 19.29 -9.54 -1.35
CA ASP A 184 20.27 -10.61 -1.29
C ASP A 184 20.03 -11.47 -0.04
N LYS A 185 19.90 -12.78 -0.26
CA LYS A 185 19.47 -13.73 0.78
C LYS A 185 20.52 -13.87 1.89
N GLU A 186 21.80 -13.97 1.52
CA GLU A 186 22.89 -14.15 2.48
C GLU A 186 23.11 -12.87 3.28
N SER A 187 23.15 -11.72 2.61
CA SER A 187 23.23 -10.41 3.28
C SER A 187 22.07 -10.19 4.25
N PHE A 188 20.86 -10.66 3.92
CA PHE A 188 19.72 -10.56 4.82
C PHE A 188 19.86 -11.49 6.02
N LEU A 189 20.38 -12.71 5.82
CA LEU A 189 20.65 -13.62 6.93
C LEU A 189 21.69 -13.06 7.89
N ASP A 190 22.77 -12.46 7.37
CA ASP A 190 23.81 -11.78 8.16
C ASP A 190 23.22 -10.59 8.94
N ALA A 191 22.42 -9.75 8.27
CA ALA A 191 21.71 -8.65 8.91
C ALA A 191 20.82 -9.14 10.07
N LEU A 192 20.12 -10.27 9.92
CA LEU A 192 19.31 -10.84 11.00
C LEU A 192 20.14 -11.33 12.20
N GLN A 193 21.35 -11.86 11.97
CA GLN A 193 22.26 -12.22 13.07
C GLN A 193 22.71 -10.99 13.85
N GLU A 194 23.00 -9.88 13.17
CA GLU A 194 23.33 -8.60 13.81
C GLU A 194 22.14 -8.05 14.59
N ILE A 195 20.95 -8.01 13.97
CA ILE A 195 19.71 -7.51 14.58
C ILE A 195 19.34 -8.29 15.85
N ARG A 196 19.62 -9.60 15.88
CA ARG A 196 19.41 -10.42 17.07
C ARG A 196 20.14 -9.85 18.29
N GLY A 197 21.35 -9.34 18.11
CA GLY A 197 22.13 -8.67 19.16
C GLY A 197 21.51 -7.34 19.61
N LEU A 198 20.95 -6.56 18.67
CA LEU A 198 20.29 -5.28 18.94
C LEU A 198 19.08 -5.39 19.86
N THR A 199 18.49 -6.58 19.99
CA THR A 199 17.36 -6.80 20.91
C THR A 199 17.67 -6.40 22.36
N ARG A 200 18.94 -6.39 22.76
CA ARG A 200 19.39 -5.97 24.11
C ARG A 200 19.26 -4.47 24.35
N GLU A 201 19.33 -3.68 23.28
CA GLU A 201 19.33 -2.23 23.34
C GLU A 201 17.93 -1.66 23.57
N GLU A 202 17.83 -0.34 23.74
CA GLU A 202 16.52 0.31 23.83
C GLU A 202 15.80 0.28 22.47
N PRO A 203 14.49 -0.05 22.43
CA PRO A 203 13.75 -0.18 21.16
C PRO A 203 13.85 1.05 20.25
N SER A 204 13.91 2.25 20.82
CA SER A 204 14.05 3.51 20.08
C SER A 204 15.37 3.65 19.32
N LEU A 205 16.42 2.91 19.71
CA LEU A 205 17.71 2.85 19.02
C LEU A 205 17.80 1.60 18.14
N ALA A 206 17.40 0.45 18.68
CA ALA A 206 17.53 -0.85 18.02
C ALA A 206 16.68 -0.95 16.73
N ILE A 207 15.47 -0.40 16.73
CA ILE A 207 14.53 -0.58 15.62
C ILE A 207 14.94 0.24 14.39
N PRO A 208 15.29 1.53 14.49
CA PRO A 208 15.86 2.27 13.36
C PRO A 208 17.11 1.61 12.76
N GLU A 209 17.99 1.06 13.61
CA GLU A 209 19.18 0.35 13.15
C GLU A 209 18.83 -0.97 12.43
N ALA A 210 17.89 -1.74 12.96
CA ALA A 210 17.39 -2.95 12.31
C ALA A 210 16.75 -2.65 10.94
N ILE A 211 15.98 -1.56 10.83
CA ILE A 211 15.43 -1.09 9.55
C ILE A 211 16.56 -0.80 8.54
N SER A 212 17.64 -0.15 8.99
CA SER A 212 18.79 0.18 8.14
C SER A 212 19.53 -1.08 7.65
N LEU A 213 19.80 -2.03 8.55
CA LEU A 213 20.42 -3.32 8.22
C LEU A 213 19.59 -4.09 7.20
N CYS A 214 18.27 -4.20 7.41
CA CYS A 214 17.34 -4.81 6.46
C CYS A 214 17.38 -4.11 5.09
N ALA A 215 17.36 -2.77 5.06
CA ALA A 215 17.39 -2.01 3.81
C ALA A 215 18.70 -2.23 3.03
N SER A 216 19.81 -2.43 3.73
CA SER A 216 21.11 -2.77 3.13
C SER A 216 21.13 -4.15 2.47
N ALA A 217 20.24 -5.06 2.91
CA ALA A 217 20.05 -6.39 2.34
C ALA A 217 18.84 -6.48 1.39
N GLY A 218 18.20 -5.35 1.08
CA GLY A 218 17.07 -5.26 0.15
C GLY A 218 15.70 -5.66 0.71
N VAL A 219 15.55 -5.57 2.02
CA VAL A 219 14.28 -5.74 2.74
C VAL A 219 13.86 -4.40 3.34
N VAL A 220 12.71 -3.86 2.93
CA VAL A 220 12.16 -2.64 3.52
C VAL A 220 11.28 -3.00 4.70
N VAL A 221 11.59 -2.46 5.87
CA VAL A 221 10.77 -2.61 7.07
C VAL A 221 9.92 -1.35 7.27
N CYS A 222 8.60 -1.50 7.27
CA CYS A 222 7.63 -0.43 7.52
C CYS A 222 6.90 -0.69 8.84
N ILE A 223 6.67 0.33 9.64
CA ILE A 223 5.99 0.19 10.92
C ILE A 223 4.72 1.05 10.87
N VAL A 224 3.60 0.38 10.63
CA VAL A 224 2.31 1.04 10.38
C VAL A 224 1.39 0.82 11.56
N LYS A 225 0.99 1.91 12.24
CA LYS A 225 0.01 1.85 13.32
C LYS A 225 -1.23 1.08 12.88
N GLN A 226 -1.64 0.11 13.68
CA GLN A 226 -2.80 -0.74 13.40
C GLN A 226 -4.05 0.12 13.12
N ILE A 227 -4.94 -0.40 12.28
CA ILE A 227 -6.28 0.17 12.10
C ILE A 227 -7.24 -0.62 13.00
N ALA A 228 -8.05 0.07 13.79
CA ALA A 228 -9.02 -0.59 14.66
C ALA A 228 -9.98 -1.47 13.84
N GLY A 229 -9.95 -2.78 14.05
CA GLY A 229 -10.69 -3.78 13.25
C GLY A 229 -9.85 -4.53 12.21
N ALA A 230 -8.58 -4.16 12.02
CA ALA A 230 -7.56 -4.93 11.31
C ALA A 230 -6.60 -5.54 12.34
N SER A 231 -7.00 -6.66 12.95
CA SER A 231 -6.18 -7.39 13.92
C SER A 231 -5.09 -8.19 13.22
N ILE A 232 -4.01 -7.51 12.83
CA ILE A 232 -2.84 -8.11 12.17
C ILE A 232 -1.59 -7.61 12.86
N SER A 233 -0.64 -8.52 13.08
CA SER A 233 0.60 -8.25 13.81
C SER A 233 1.75 -7.94 12.85
N GLY A 234 1.84 -8.68 11.75
CA GLY A 234 2.85 -8.53 10.72
C GLY A 234 2.34 -8.90 9.33
N ALA A 235 3.08 -8.47 8.30
CA ALA A 235 2.89 -8.82 6.92
C ALA A 235 4.20 -8.88 6.15
N THR A 236 4.34 -9.87 5.28
CA THR A 236 5.48 -9.99 4.36
C THR A 236 5.01 -10.05 2.92
N ARG A 237 5.62 -9.25 2.05
CA ARG A 237 5.38 -9.31 0.61
C ARG A 237 6.54 -8.82 -0.22
N TRP A 238 6.54 -9.21 -1.48
CA TRP A 238 7.43 -8.68 -2.49
C TRP A 238 6.75 -7.51 -3.20
N VAL A 239 7.31 -6.31 -3.05
CA VAL A 239 6.78 -5.09 -3.70
C VAL A 239 7.38 -4.88 -5.09
N SER A 240 8.42 -5.63 -5.44
CA SER A 240 8.99 -5.71 -6.79
C SER A 240 9.75 -7.02 -6.95
N THR A 241 10.29 -7.27 -8.14
CA THR A 241 11.15 -8.43 -8.39
C THR A 241 12.42 -8.44 -7.54
N SER A 242 12.90 -7.31 -7.03
CA SER A 242 14.16 -7.23 -6.29
C SER A 242 14.02 -6.67 -4.88
N ARG A 243 12.80 -6.51 -4.35
CA ARG A 243 12.58 -5.85 -3.05
C ARG A 243 11.49 -6.55 -2.26
N ALA A 244 11.88 -7.07 -1.11
CA ALA A 244 10.95 -7.59 -0.11
C ALA A 244 10.54 -6.48 0.86
N MET A 245 9.37 -6.62 1.46
CA MET A 245 8.83 -5.69 2.44
C MET A 245 8.29 -6.49 3.63
N ILE A 246 8.72 -6.09 4.82
CA ILE A 246 8.15 -6.51 6.10
C ILE A 246 7.37 -5.31 6.64
N GLN A 247 6.10 -5.50 6.94
CA GLN A 247 5.25 -4.49 7.55
C GLN A 247 4.79 -4.98 8.92
N LEU A 248 5.11 -4.22 9.96
CA LEU A 248 4.80 -4.57 11.34
C LEU A 248 3.74 -3.62 11.89
N SER A 249 2.89 -4.15 12.76
CA SER A 249 1.90 -3.39 13.50
C SER A 249 2.33 -3.17 14.95
N TYR A 250 1.74 -2.16 15.58
CA TYR A 250 2.05 -1.75 16.95
C TYR A 250 1.27 -2.51 18.04
N LYS A 251 0.71 -3.68 17.72
CA LYS A 251 -0.39 -4.30 18.49
C LYS A 251 -0.02 -4.58 19.95
N TYR A 252 1.20 -5.08 20.23
CA TYR A 252 1.54 -5.64 21.53
C TYR A 252 2.41 -4.76 22.44
N LYS A 253 2.94 -3.63 21.95
CA LYS A 253 3.71 -2.62 22.71
C LYS A 253 4.88 -3.16 23.55
N GLN A 254 5.28 -4.43 23.37
CA GLN A 254 6.34 -5.10 24.12
C GLN A 254 7.36 -5.69 23.15
N ASP A 255 8.62 -5.67 23.57
CA ASP A 255 9.77 -6.05 22.75
C ASP A 255 9.76 -7.53 22.35
N ASP A 256 9.33 -8.42 23.24
CA ASP A 256 9.24 -9.85 22.96
C ASP A 256 8.31 -10.17 21.78
N HIS A 257 7.11 -9.60 21.78
CA HIS A 257 6.16 -9.75 20.68
C HIS A 257 6.65 -9.05 19.41
N PHE A 258 7.18 -7.83 19.52
CA PHE A 258 7.68 -7.09 18.35
C PHE A 258 8.80 -7.86 17.64
N TRP A 259 9.82 -8.29 18.40
CA TRP A 259 10.95 -9.00 17.81
C TRP A 259 10.55 -10.38 17.29
N PHE A 260 9.67 -11.10 17.98
CA PHE A 260 9.16 -12.37 17.48
C PHE A 260 8.43 -12.20 16.13
N THR A 261 7.47 -11.28 16.05
CA THR A 261 6.77 -10.93 14.79
C THR A 261 7.78 -10.52 13.72
N PHE A 262 8.75 -9.64 14.02
CA PHE A 262 9.78 -9.24 13.05
C PHE A 262 10.56 -10.45 12.48
N PHE A 263 11.05 -11.34 13.35
CA PHE A 263 11.81 -12.52 12.91
C PHE A 263 10.92 -13.55 12.21
N HIS A 264 9.64 -13.64 12.57
CA HIS A 264 8.65 -14.48 11.89
C HIS A 264 8.46 -14.01 10.44
N GLU A 265 8.21 -12.71 10.24
CA GLU A 265 8.10 -12.11 8.91
C GLU A 265 9.40 -12.26 8.11
N ALA A 266 10.56 -12.09 8.75
CA ALA A 266 11.86 -12.36 8.12
C ALA A 266 12.01 -13.84 7.69
N GLY A 267 11.45 -14.78 8.46
CA GLY A 267 11.34 -16.19 8.10
C GLY A 267 10.57 -16.39 6.79
N HIS A 268 9.43 -15.72 6.62
CA HIS A 268 8.67 -15.76 5.37
C HIS A 268 9.48 -15.25 4.17
N VAL A 269 10.21 -14.13 4.34
CA VAL A 269 11.09 -13.61 3.28
C VAL A 269 12.12 -14.65 2.84
N LEU A 270 12.76 -15.34 3.80
CA LEU A 270 13.87 -16.27 3.53
C LEU A 270 13.43 -17.65 3.01
N ARG A 271 12.28 -18.15 3.49
CA ARG A 271 11.84 -19.56 3.28
C ARG A 271 10.84 -19.71 2.15
N HIS A 272 9.92 -18.77 2.01
CA HIS A 272 8.75 -18.95 1.13
C HIS A 272 8.81 -18.08 -0.14
N GLY A 273 9.80 -17.18 -0.21
CA GLY A 273 10.18 -16.48 -1.44
C GLY A 273 9.06 -15.64 -2.06
N ARG A 274 9.10 -15.47 -3.39
CA ARG A 274 8.22 -14.55 -4.14
C ARG A 274 6.80 -15.06 -4.38
N LYS A 275 6.47 -16.27 -3.91
CA LYS A 275 5.26 -16.95 -4.35
C LYS A 275 3.99 -16.44 -3.68
N LEU A 276 4.07 -15.82 -2.49
CA LEU A 276 2.89 -15.41 -1.74
C LEU A 276 3.15 -14.16 -0.89
N ILE A 277 2.06 -13.47 -0.57
CA ILE A 277 2.00 -12.40 0.44
C ILE A 277 1.52 -13.08 1.74
N PHE A 278 2.24 -12.91 2.85
CA PHE A 278 2.02 -13.61 4.13
C PHE A 278 1.51 -12.64 5.21
N LEU A 279 0.62 -13.10 6.10
CA LEU A 279 0.04 -12.32 7.20
C LEU A 279 -0.03 -13.15 8.49
N GLU A 280 0.62 -12.69 9.56
CA GLU A 280 0.59 -13.30 10.89
C GLU A 280 -0.77 -13.06 11.60
N ASP A 281 -1.65 -14.08 11.57
CA ASP A 281 -2.78 -14.40 12.49
C ASP A 281 -3.89 -15.27 11.81
N SER A 282 -3.55 -16.28 10.97
CA SER A 282 -4.54 -16.81 10.01
C SER A 282 -4.24 -18.20 9.38
N ILE A 283 -5.11 -19.20 9.65
CA ILE A 283 -5.03 -20.62 9.26
C ILE A 283 -5.51 -20.94 7.81
N PHE A 284 -5.80 -19.96 6.96
CA PHE A 284 -6.24 -20.26 5.59
C PHE A 284 -5.47 -19.48 4.53
N ARG A 285 -4.60 -20.25 3.82
CA ARG A 285 -3.80 -19.98 2.61
C ARG A 285 -2.30 -19.64 2.76
N SER A 286 -1.76 -19.54 3.96
CA SER A 286 -0.41 -20.09 4.16
C SER A 286 -0.57 -21.58 4.42
N ASP A 287 0.31 -22.41 3.84
CA ASP A 287 0.34 -23.80 4.27
C ASP A 287 0.58 -23.80 5.78
N LYS A 288 -0.12 -24.64 6.56
CA LYS A 288 0.16 -24.75 8.01
C LYS A 288 1.65 -25.06 8.24
N GLU A 289 2.28 -25.66 7.24
CA GLU A 289 3.72 -25.86 7.17
C GLU A 289 4.51 -24.55 7.08
N GLU A 290 4.17 -23.62 6.18
CA GLU A 290 4.88 -22.33 6.03
C GLU A 290 4.80 -21.48 7.31
N GLU A 291 3.63 -21.37 7.95
CA GLU A 291 3.50 -20.66 9.24
C GLU A 291 4.33 -21.33 10.33
N ARG A 292 4.37 -22.66 10.34
CA ARG A 292 5.19 -23.41 11.29
C ARG A 292 6.68 -23.17 11.02
N GLU A 293 7.11 -23.16 9.76
CA GLU A 293 8.48 -22.88 9.37
C GLU A 293 8.93 -21.47 9.77
N ALA A 294 8.07 -20.47 9.58
CA ALA A 294 8.34 -19.09 10.00
C ALA A 294 8.41 -18.96 11.53
N ASN A 295 7.49 -19.59 12.25
CA ASN A 295 7.50 -19.66 13.71
C ASN A 295 8.76 -20.36 14.25
N ASP A 296 9.11 -21.52 13.68
CA ASP A 296 10.31 -22.25 14.03
C ASP A 296 11.56 -21.43 13.70
N PHE A 297 11.58 -20.71 12.57
CA PHE A 297 12.67 -19.81 12.22
C PHE A 297 12.85 -18.71 13.27
N ALA A 298 11.78 -17.98 13.61
CA ALA A 298 11.83 -16.90 14.59
C ALA A 298 12.28 -17.39 15.97
N ALA A 299 11.66 -18.47 16.43
CA ALA A 299 11.98 -19.17 17.67
C ALA A 299 13.47 -19.53 17.77
N ASN A 300 14.03 -20.14 16.72
CA ASN A 300 15.39 -20.64 16.70
C ASN A 300 16.43 -19.55 16.40
N MET A 301 16.04 -18.48 15.70
CA MET A 301 16.89 -17.31 15.50
C MET A 301 17.10 -16.59 16.84
N LEU A 302 16.02 -16.30 17.56
CA LEU A 302 16.09 -15.61 18.85
C LEU A 302 16.79 -16.46 19.92
N ILE A 303 16.34 -17.70 20.10
CA ILE A 303 16.90 -18.66 21.06
C ILE A 303 17.33 -19.92 20.32
N PRO A 304 18.62 -20.03 19.93
CA PRO A 304 19.14 -21.19 19.21
C PRO A 304 18.85 -22.51 19.92
N LYS A 305 18.55 -23.57 19.15
CA LYS A 305 18.14 -24.89 19.65
C LYS A 305 19.05 -25.46 20.74
N GLN A 306 20.36 -25.19 20.66
CA GLN A 306 21.34 -25.63 21.65
C GLN A 306 21.09 -25.10 23.08
N TYR A 307 20.34 -24.00 23.21
CA TYR A 307 19.98 -23.40 24.50
C TYR A 307 18.58 -23.80 24.98
N ALA A 308 17.76 -24.45 24.14
CA ALA A 308 16.36 -24.77 24.45
C ALA A 308 16.21 -25.68 25.68
N SER A 309 17.15 -26.62 25.89
CA SER A 309 17.16 -27.52 27.04
C SER A 309 17.31 -26.82 28.39
N GLN A 310 17.79 -25.58 28.41
CA GLN A 310 17.97 -24.79 29.64
C GLN A 310 16.68 -24.08 30.08
N LEU A 311 15.74 -23.85 29.14
CA LEU A 311 14.52 -23.07 29.38
C LEU A 311 13.69 -23.57 30.58
N PRO A 312 13.45 -24.88 30.78
CA PRO A 312 12.64 -25.36 31.90
C PRO A 312 13.19 -25.00 33.30
N TYR A 313 14.48 -24.66 33.40
CA TYR A 313 15.16 -24.32 34.66
C TYR A 313 15.18 -22.81 34.96
N LEU A 314 14.72 -21.96 34.04
CA LEU A 314 14.72 -20.50 34.15
C LEU A 314 13.48 -19.98 34.91
N ARG A 315 13.33 -20.40 36.17
CA ARG A 315 12.14 -20.09 36.99
C ARG A 315 12.23 -18.79 37.80
N SER A 316 13.29 -18.00 37.65
CA SER A 316 13.48 -16.74 38.40
C SER A 316 14.02 -15.62 37.53
N LYS A 317 13.70 -14.36 37.90
CA LYS A 317 14.17 -13.16 37.20
C LYS A 317 15.70 -13.14 37.03
N ALA A 318 16.45 -13.56 38.05
CA ALA A 318 17.91 -13.58 38.02
C ALA A 318 18.43 -14.58 36.98
N LYS A 319 17.89 -15.81 36.96
CA LYS A 319 18.27 -16.83 35.98
C LYS A 319 17.92 -16.42 34.55
N ILE A 320 16.74 -15.82 34.35
CA ILE A 320 16.30 -15.30 33.04
C ILE A 320 17.27 -14.23 32.54
N LYS A 321 17.62 -13.25 33.38
CA LYS A 321 18.59 -12.20 33.03
C LYS A 321 19.97 -12.77 32.70
N GLN A 322 20.47 -13.71 33.51
CA GLN A 322 21.77 -14.34 33.29
C GLN A 322 21.81 -15.12 31.97
N PHE A 323 20.75 -15.89 31.69
CA PHE A 323 20.62 -16.64 30.43
C PHE A 323 20.56 -15.70 29.22
N ALA A 324 19.72 -14.66 29.27
CA ALA A 324 19.59 -13.67 28.20
C ALA A 324 20.92 -12.96 27.92
N LEU A 325 21.65 -12.59 28.97
CA LEU A 325 22.98 -12.00 28.86
C LEU A 325 23.98 -12.95 28.18
N ALA A 326 23.98 -14.22 28.57
CA ALA A 326 24.90 -15.24 28.05
C ALA A 326 24.69 -15.53 26.55
N ILE A 327 23.43 -15.50 26.08
CA ILE A 327 23.12 -15.76 24.66
C ILE A 327 22.96 -14.48 23.82
N GLY A 328 23.08 -13.31 24.45
CA GLY A 328 23.12 -12.03 23.76
C GLY A 328 21.77 -11.49 23.29
N ILE A 329 20.68 -11.63 24.06
CA ILE A 329 19.35 -11.09 23.69
C ILE A 329 18.65 -10.36 24.85
N SER A 330 17.52 -9.70 24.58
CA SER A 330 16.65 -9.13 25.62
C SER A 330 16.14 -10.20 26.60
N PRO A 331 16.18 -9.95 27.93
CA PRO A 331 15.46 -10.78 28.90
C PRO A 331 13.96 -10.87 28.63
N GLY A 332 13.35 -9.83 28.04
CA GLY A 332 11.93 -9.80 27.67
C GLY A 332 11.58 -10.92 26.69
N ILE A 333 12.42 -11.15 25.67
CA ILE A 333 12.23 -12.21 24.68
C ILE A 333 12.28 -13.60 25.33
N VAL A 334 13.17 -13.82 26.29
CA VAL A 334 13.23 -15.07 27.05
C VAL A 334 11.94 -15.27 27.86
N VAL A 335 11.43 -14.21 28.51
CA VAL A 335 10.13 -14.27 29.21
C VAL A 335 9.01 -14.63 28.24
N GLY A 336 8.94 -13.96 27.09
CA GLY A 336 7.93 -14.24 26.06
C GLY A 336 7.96 -15.70 25.61
N ARG A 337 9.16 -16.24 25.36
CA ARG A 337 9.31 -17.66 24.99
C ARG A 337 8.86 -18.61 26.09
N LEU A 338 9.25 -18.37 27.35
CA LEU A 338 8.86 -19.22 28.47
C LEU A 338 7.34 -19.19 28.70
N GLN A 339 6.71 -18.03 28.54
CA GLN A 339 5.25 -17.88 28.67
C GLN A 339 4.51 -18.59 27.54
N HIS A 340 4.97 -18.44 26.30
CA HIS A 340 4.42 -19.13 25.14
C HIS A 340 4.49 -20.66 25.30
N ASP A 341 5.61 -21.18 25.79
CA ASP A 341 5.82 -22.63 25.97
C ASP A 341 5.17 -23.18 27.25
N GLY A 342 4.43 -22.36 28.02
CA GLY A 342 3.78 -22.78 29.28
C GLY A 342 4.76 -23.08 30.43
N LEU A 343 6.02 -22.65 30.30
CA LEU A 343 7.07 -22.82 31.31
C LEU A 343 7.08 -21.69 32.35
N LEU A 344 6.36 -20.60 32.08
CA LEU A 344 6.21 -19.46 32.99
C LEU A 344 4.77 -18.94 32.90
N ASP A 345 4.20 -18.58 34.04
CA ASP A 345 2.87 -17.98 34.06
C ASP A 345 2.87 -16.63 33.30
N PRO A 346 1.86 -16.33 32.47
CA PRO A 346 1.77 -15.06 31.72
C PRO A 346 1.80 -13.79 32.58
N SER A 347 1.47 -13.87 33.88
CA SER A 347 1.55 -12.75 34.82
C SER A 347 2.97 -12.49 35.36
N PHE A 348 3.88 -13.45 35.22
CA PHE A 348 5.18 -13.44 35.88
C PHE A 348 6.28 -12.82 35.01
N CYS A 349 7.21 -12.10 35.64
CA CYS A 349 8.38 -11.47 35.01
C CYS A 349 8.12 -10.47 33.87
N ASN A 350 6.88 -10.01 33.67
CA ASN A 350 6.54 -9.01 32.63
C ASN A 350 7.32 -7.69 32.75
N ASN A 351 7.81 -7.35 33.94
CA ASN A 351 8.69 -6.20 34.17
C ASN A 351 10.08 -6.33 33.52
N LEU A 352 10.42 -7.47 32.92
CA LEU A 352 11.63 -7.66 32.12
C LEU A 352 11.41 -7.38 30.63
N LYS A 353 10.16 -7.23 30.20
CA LYS A 353 9.80 -6.84 28.83
C LYS A 353 9.89 -5.32 28.70
N LYS A 354 10.50 -4.85 27.63
CA LYS A 354 10.63 -3.42 27.34
C LYS A 354 9.41 -2.95 26.57
N LYS A 355 8.98 -1.72 26.84
CA LYS A 355 7.92 -1.09 26.04
C LYS A 355 8.51 -0.65 24.70
N VAL A 356 7.87 -1.04 23.61
CA VAL A 356 8.20 -0.53 22.28
C VAL A 356 7.34 0.71 22.05
N ASP A 357 7.99 1.87 22.10
CA ASP A 357 7.38 3.16 21.75
C ASP A 357 8.15 3.83 20.60
N LEU A 358 7.61 3.78 19.39
CA LEU A 358 8.09 4.40 18.16
C LEU A 358 7.11 5.48 17.67
N GLU A 359 6.60 6.32 18.57
CA GLU A 359 6.10 7.64 18.15
C GLU A 359 7.30 8.43 17.58
N MET A 360 7.63 8.16 16.32
CA MET A 360 8.58 8.88 15.50
C MET A 360 7.88 10.00 14.73
#